data_AF-A0A421BRY3-F1
#
_entry.id   AF-A0A421BRY3-F1
#
_cell.length_a   1.000
_cell.length_b   1.000
_cell.length_c   1.000
_cell.angle_alpha   90.00
_cell.angle_beta   90.00
_cell.angle_gamma   90.00
#
_symmetry.space_group_name_H-M   'P 1'
#
loop_
_entity.id
_entity.type
_entity.pdbx_description
1 polymer ?
#
loop_
_entity_poly.entity_id
_entity_poly.type
_entity_poly.pdbx_seq_one_letter_code
_entity_poly.pdbx_strand_id
1 'polypeptide(L)'
;MSFDILVKGGVLPDGRQADIGIKGRTIAAVGRIEAEAGRVVDATGCLVAPPFVDPHFHLDATLSYGTPRINASGTLLEGISLWGELRAEATVDEMVERALSYCDWAASMGLLAIRSHVDTTDPALRTVQALLEVREKVKDWLDLQLVAFPQDGLYRAPGGRETLIRALDMGVDVVGGIPHFERTMAEGAASVRDLCEIAAGRGLPIDLHCDETDDPMSRHIETLAYEVIRTGLQGRAVGSHLTSMHSMDNYYVSKLLPLIAEARIAAIPNPLINIMLQGRHDSFPKRRGLTRVKEMLAQGIEVGWGQDCVLDPWYSLGTADMLDVAFMGLHVAQMSAPAEMARCFEMVTGGNARIIGLEGYGIAPGCTASLVVLDAGHPVEALRLRAERLCVIAKGRVVSERARNDARLSLPGRPASVARRHAAGAPVATT
;
A
#
# COMPACT_ATOMS: atom_id res chain seq x y z
N MET A 1 -19.13 31.76 -8.19
CA MET A 1 -17.75 31.31 -8.49
C MET A 1 -17.85 30.20 -9.50
N SER A 2 -16.98 30.14 -10.51
CA SER A 2 -16.91 29.00 -11.44
C SER A 2 -15.82 28.03 -10.96
N PHE A 3 -16.10 26.72 -11.01
CA PHE A 3 -15.15 25.65 -10.70
C PHE A 3 -14.60 25.03 -11.99
N ASP A 4 -13.40 24.44 -11.94
CA ASP A 4 -12.86 23.70 -13.08
C ASP A 4 -13.59 22.36 -13.23
N ILE A 5 -13.77 21.65 -12.10
CA ILE A 5 -14.54 20.41 -12.00
C ILE A 5 -15.50 20.52 -10.82
N LEU A 6 -16.73 20.06 -11.00
CA LEU A 6 -17.72 19.90 -9.94
C LEU A 6 -18.22 18.45 -9.90
N VAL A 7 -17.94 17.75 -8.80
CA VAL A 7 -18.48 16.41 -8.53
C VAL A 7 -19.78 16.58 -7.75
N LYS A 8 -20.90 16.09 -8.27
CA LYS A 8 -22.25 16.34 -7.71
C LYS A 8 -22.88 15.11 -7.06
N GLY A 9 -23.54 15.31 -5.92
CA GLY A 9 -24.48 14.34 -5.33
C GLY A 9 -23.85 13.10 -4.69
N GLY A 10 -22.53 13.09 -4.52
CA GLY A 10 -21.76 11.96 -3.98
C GLY A 10 -21.96 11.74 -2.48
N VAL A 11 -21.70 10.52 -2.02
CA VAL A 11 -21.68 10.13 -0.61
C VAL A 11 -20.23 10.02 -0.16
N LEU A 12 -19.84 10.70 0.90
CA LEU A 12 -18.49 10.62 1.48
C LEU A 12 -18.36 9.36 2.36
N PRO A 13 -17.15 8.90 2.71
CA PRO A 13 -16.95 7.70 3.52
C PRO A 13 -17.64 7.72 4.90
N ASP A 14 -17.90 8.92 5.45
CA ASP A 14 -18.62 9.13 6.71
C ASP A 14 -20.16 9.16 6.56
N GLY A 15 -20.67 8.94 5.35
CA GLY A 15 -22.10 8.90 5.02
C GLY A 15 -22.72 10.25 4.68
N ARG A 16 -22.00 11.37 4.79
CA ARG A 16 -22.52 12.68 4.36
C ARG A 16 -22.67 12.73 2.85
N GLN A 17 -23.78 13.30 2.37
CA GLN A 17 -23.92 13.64 0.96
C GLN A 17 -23.36 15.04 0.70
N ALA A 18 -22.53 15.19 -0.33
CA ALA A 18 -21.90 16.47 -0.67
C ALA A 18 -21.55 16.58 -2.16
N ASP A 19 -21.55 17.82 -2.65
CA ASP A 19 -20.85 18.21 -3.87
C ASP A 19 -19.41 18.62 -3.52
N ILE A 20 -18.49 18.48 -4.48
CA ILE A 20 -17.08 18.85 -4.34
C ILE A 20 -16.70 19.76 -5.51
N GLY A 21 -16.37 21.01 -5.20
CA GLY A 21 -15.89 22.00 -6.16
C GLY A 21 -14.38 22.04 -6.18
N ILE A 22 -13.79 21.83 -7.36
CA ILE A 22 -12.35 21.80 -7.59
C ILE A 22 -11.91 23.04 -8.39
N LYS A 23 -10.78 23.63 -7.99
CA LYS A 23 -10.12 24.72 -8.73
C LYS A 23 -8.61 24.51 -8.74
N GLY A 24 -8.03 24.43 -9.93
CA GLY A 24 -6.64 24.02 -10.12
C GLY A 24 -6.39 22.68 -9.44
N ARG A 25 -5.36 22.62 -8.59
CA ARG A 25 -4.94 21.39 -7.89
C ARG A 25 -5.58 21.22 -6.51
N THR A 26 -6.58 22.03 -6.15
CA THR A 26 -7.09 22.10 -4.78
C THR A 26 -8.61 21.92 -4.74
N ILE A 27 -9.09 21.21 -3.72
CA ILE A 27 -10.52 21.19 -3.37
C ILE A 27 -10.87 22.56 -2.79
N ALA A 28 -11.70 23.31 -3.50
CA ALA A 28 -12.06 24.68 -3.13
C ALA A 28 -13.29 24.74 -2.22
N ALA A 29 -14.22 23.79 -2.36
CA ALA A 29 -15.43 23.73 -1.54
C ALA A 29 -15.96 22.29 -1.42
N VAL A 30 -16.58 21.97 -0.28
CA VAL A 30 -17.31 20.72 -0.04
C VAL A 30 -18.63 21.05 0.64
N GLY A 31 -19.75 20.55 0.12
CA GLY A 31 -21.09 20.81 0.65
C GLY A 31 -22.12 20.89 -0.47
N ARG A 32 -23.24 21.60 -0.24
CA ARG A 32 -24.20 21.88 -1.32
C ARG A 32 -23.67 23.02 -2.19
N ILE A 33 -23.47 22.78 -3.48
CA ILE A 33 -22.86 23.76 -4.40
C ILE A 33 -23.80 24.08 -5.57
N GLU A 34 -24.28 25.32 -5.59
CA GLU A 34 -25.03 25.90 -6.70
C GLU A 34 -24.11 26.85 -7.49
N ALA A 35 -23.37 26.26 -8.43
CA ALA A 35 -22.39 26.96 -9.27
C ALA A 35 -22.23 26.29 -10.64
N GLU A 36 -21.76 27.06 -11.61
CA GLU A 36 -21.28 26.55 -12.90
C GLU A 36 -19.88 25.95 -12.75
N ALA A 37 -19.55 24.99 -13.62
CA ALA A 37 -18.23 24.40 -13.71
C ALA A 37 -17.85 24.07 -15.15
N GLY A 38 -16.55 24.08 -15.46
CA GLY A 38 -16.04 23.66 -16.77
C GLY A 38 -16.35 22.19 -17.07
N ARG A 39 -16.41 21.36 -16.04
CA ARG A 39 -16.84 19.96 -16.11
C ARG A 39 -17.70 19.58 -14.91
N VAL A 40 -18.76 18.81 -15.15
CA VAL A 40 -19.59 18.22 -14.09
C VAL A 40 -19.45 16.70 -14.13
N VAL A 41 -19.18 16.10 -12.96
CA VAL A 41 -19.17 14.64 -12.74
C VAL A 41 -20.36 14.30 -11.86
N ASP A 42 -21.31 13.52 -12.37
CA ASP A 42 -22.44 13.04 -11.58
C ASP A 42 -22.01 11.83 -10.73
N ALA A 43 -21.94 12.03 -9.42
CA ALA A 43 -21.64 11.01 -8.43
C ALA A 43 -22.88 10.63 -7.61
N THR A 44 -24.10 10.93 -8.10
CA THR A 44 -25.33 10.63 -7.38
C THR A 44 -25.42 9.16 -6.99
N GLY A 45 -25.61 8.91 -5.69
CA GLY A 45 -25.66 7.57 -5.10
C GLY A 45 -24.33 6.83 -5.08
N CYS A 46 -23.24 7.42 -5.59
CA CYS A 46 -21.89 6.87 -5.60
C CYS A 46 -21.06 7.34 -4.40
N LEU A 47 -20.15 6.50 -3.95
CA LEU A 47 -19.16 6.81 -2.94
C LEU A 47 -18.08 7.66 -3.60
N VAL A 48 -17.82 8.83 -3.04
CA VAL A 48 -16.69 9.68 -3.40
C VAL A 48 -15.67 9.58 -2.28
N ALA A 49 -14.59 8.86 -2.55
CA ALA A 49 -13.54 8.58 -1.58
C ALA A 49 -12.26 9.37 -1.92
N PRO A 50 -11.41 9.67 -0.93
CA PRO A 50 -10.04 10.07 -1.23
C PRO A 50 -9.33 8.92 -1.97
N PRO A 51 -8.22 9.18 -2.68
CA PRO A 51 -7.59 8.16 -3.51
C PRO A 51 -7.01 7.03 -2.68
N PHE A 52 -6.92 5.85 -3.28
CA PHE A 52 -6.22 4.74 -2.65
C PHE A 52 -4.73 5.03 -2.53
N VAL A 53 -4.14 4.48 -1.48
CA VAL A 53 -2.72 4.61 -1.16
C VAL A 53 -2.15 3.23 -0.91
N ASP A 54 -1.06 2.90 -1.60
CA ASP A 54 -0.32 1.67 -1.40
C ASP A 54 0.98 1.97 -0.65
N PRO A 55 1.09 1.60 0.63
CA PRO A 55 2.19 2.02 1.48
C PRO A 55 3.39 1.09 1.37
N HIS A 56 3.29 0.02 0.57
CA HIS A 56 4.38 -0.95 0.39
C HIS A 56 4.24 -1.67 -0.96
N PHE A 57 5.21 -1.42 -1.85
CA PHE A 57 5.25 -2.00 -3.19
C PHE A 57 6.68 -2.16 -3.71
N HIS A 58 6.90 -2.93 -4.80
CA HIS A 58 8.19 -3.05 -5.51
C HIS A 58 8.04 -2.74 -7.01
N LEU A 59 8.13 -1.44 -7.38
CA LEU A 59 8.00 -0.99 -8.78
C LEU A 59 9.19 -1.40 -9.67
N ASP A 60 10.37 -1.67 -9.12
CA ASP A 60 11.53 -2.11 -9.88
C ASP A 60 11.36 -3.55 -10.41
N ALA A 61 10.68 -4.39 -9.62
CA ALA A 61 10.38 -5.78 -9.96
C ALA A 61 9.02 -5.99 -10.67
N THR A 62 8.08 -5.05 -10.57
CA THR A 62 6.71 -5.26 -11.11
C THR A 62 6.65 -5.57 -12.61
N LEU A 63 5.64 -6.34 -13.02
CA LEU A 63 5.41 -6.74 -14.42
C LEU A 63 6.59 -7.49 -15.07
N SER A 64 7.42 -8.17 -14.28
CA SER A 64 8.49 -9.04 -14.77
C SER A 64 8.21 -10.54 -14.64
N TYR A 65 6.96 -10.92 -14.31
CA TYR A 65 6.58 -12.30 -14.11
C TYR A 65 6.97 -13.18 -15.31
N GLY A 66 7.68 -14.27 -15.01
CA GLY A 66 8.16 -15.22 -16.02
C GLY A 66 9.51 -14.85 -16.65
N THR A 67 10.15 -13.75 -16.22
CA THR A 67 11.46 -13.33 -16.70
C THR A 67 12.47 -13.32 -15.55
N PRO A 68 13.62 -14.04 -15.65
CA PRO A 68 14.00 -14.92 -16.76
C PRO A 68 13.25 -16.27 -16.78
N ARG A 69 12.57 -16.62 -15.68
CA ARG A 69 11.77 -17.85 -15.53
C ARG A 69 10.77 -17.69 -14.36
N ILE A 70 9.87 -18.66 -14.20
CA ILE A 70 8.82 -18.66 -13.16
C ILE A 70 9.36 -19.21 -11.83
N ASN A 71 8.93 -18.60 -10.71
CA ASN A 71 9.12 -19.13 -9.35
C ASN A 71 8.25 -20.38 -9.15
N ALA A 72 8.87 -21.56 -9.25
CA ALA A 72 8.15 -22.83 -9.26
C ALA A 72 7.75 -23.28 -7.85
N SER A 73 8.53 -22.95 -6.82
CA SER A 73 8.23 -23.30 -5.42
C SER A 73 7.21 -22.35 -4.78
N GLY A 74 7.11 -21.12 -5.28
CA GLY A 74 6.32 -20.04 -4.66
C GLY A 74 6.89 -19.61 -3.32
N THR A 75 8.21 -19.68 -3.13
CA THR A 75 8.90 -19.28 -1.90
C THR A 75 9.61 -17.94 -2.05
N LEU A 76 9.79 -17.24 -0.92
CA LEU A 76 10.54 -15.97 -0.85
C LEU A 76 11.97 -16.12 -1.41
N LEU A 77 12.68 -17.17 -0.99
CA LEU A 77 14.09 -17.37 -1.33
C LEU A 77 14.30 -17.65 -2.83
N GLU A 78 13.39 -18.41 -3.48
CA GLU A 78 13.46 -18.58 -4.93
C GLU A 78 13.19 -17.24 -5.65
N GLY A 79 12.25 -16.44 -5.17
CA GLY A 79 11.97 -15.11 -5.72
C GLY A 79 13.19 -14.18 -5.64
N ILE A 80 13.91 -14.17 -4.51
CA ILE A 80 15.18 -13.40 -4.35
C ILE A 80 16.23 -13.85 -5.38
N SER A 81 16.38 -15.17 -5.59
CA SER A 81 17.31 -15.69 -6.60
C SER A 81 16.93 -15.23 -8.01
N LEU A 82 15.64 -15.31 -8.36
CA LEU A 82 15.12 -14.90 -9.67
C LEU A 82 15.28 -13.40 -9.93
N TRP A 83 15.00 -12.58 -8.91
CA TRP A 83 15.22 -11.15 -9.00
C TRP A 83 16.70 -10.84 -9.19
N GLY A 84 17.60 -11.53 -8.48
CA GLY A 84 19.05 -11.40 -8.70
C GLY A 84 19.48 -11.75 -10.13
N GLU A 85 18.91 -12.80 -10.73
CA GLU A 85 19.13 -13.16 -12.14
C GLU A 85 18.62 -12.04 -13.08
N LEU A 86 17.37 -11.58 -12.90
CA LEU A 86 16.77 -10.53 -13.73
C LEU A 86 17.54 -9.21 -13.62
N ARG A 87 17.85 -8.76 -12.40
CA ARG A 87 18.56 -7.51 -12.11
C ARG A 87 19.94 -7.46 -12.78
N ALA A 88 20.60 -8.61 -12.94
CA ALA A 88 21.89 -8.66 -13.63
C ALA A 88 21.76 -8.20 -15.10
N GLU A 89 20.67 -8.57 -15.76
CA GLU A 89 20.45 -8.36 -17.20
C GLU A 89 19.61 -7.12 -17.52
N ALA A 90 18.63 -6.80 -16.66
CA ALA A 90 17.67 -5.73 -16.89
C ALA A 90 18.33 -4.35 -17.02
N THR A 91 17.87 -3.60 -18.01
CA THR A 91 18.27 -2.22 -18.25
C THR A 91 17.42 -1.24 -17.45
N VAL A 92 17.93 -0.01 -17.28
CA VAL A 92 17.17 1.10 -16.66
C VAL A 92 15.88 1.37 -17.45
N ASP A 93 15.97 1.43 -18.79
CA ASP A 93 14.82 1.73 -19.66
C ASP A 93 13.71 0.67 -19.54
N GLU A 94 14.06 -0.62 -19.51
CA GLU A 94 13.09 -1.71 -19.33
C GLU A 94 12.40 -1.66 -17.96
N MET A 95 13.13 -1.29 -16.90
CA MET A 95 12.55 -1.08 -15.56
C MET A 95 11.60 0.13 -15.56
N VAL A 96 11.98 1.23 -16.21
CA VAL A 96 11.14 2.43 -16.34
C VAL A 96 9.86 2.11 -17.10
N GLU A 97 9.93 1.39 -18.22
CA GLU A 97 8.77 1.03 -19.04
C GLU A 97 7.76 0.17 -18.26
N ARG A 98 8.24 -0.86 -17.55
CA ARG A 98 7.38 -1.71 -16.70
C ARG A 98 6.74 -0.93 -15.57
N ALA A 99 7.52 -0.12 -14.86
CA ALA A 99 7.02 0.69 -13.75
C ALA A 99 5.96 1.70 -14.23
N LEU A 100 6.19 2.39 -15.35
CA LEU A 100 5.20 3.31 -15.93
C LEU A 100 3.92 2.58 -16.36
N SER A 101 4.04 1.40 -16.96
CA SER A 101 2.89 0.58 -17.33
C SER A 101 2.04 0.20 -16.11
N TYR A 102 2.68 -0.13 -14.98
CA TYR A 102 1.97 -0.36 -13.72
C TYR A 102 1.35 0.95 -13.19
N CYS A 103 2.05 2.07 -13.25
CA CYS A 103 1.51 3.36 -12.80
C CYS A 103 0.24 3.75 -13.59
N ASP A 104 0.15 3.42 -14.88
CA ASP A 104 -1.07 3.59 -15.68
C ASP A 104 -2.23 2.72 -15.15
N TRP A 105 -1.94 1.46 -14.75
CA TRP A 105 -2.93 0.59 -14.11
C TRP A 105 -3.39 1.19 -12.78
N ALA A 106 -2.45 1.62 -11.93
CA ALA A 106 -2.71 2.25 -10.64
C ALA A 106 -3.62 3.48 -10.78
N ALA A 107 -3.31 4.40 -11.71
CA ALA A 107 -4.14 5.56 -12.00
C ALA A 107 -5.57 5.17 -12.39
N SER A 108 -5.72 4.13 -13.22
CA SER A 108 -7.03 3.63 -13.65
C SER A 108 -7.85 3.01 -12.51
N MET A 109 -7.18 2.53 -11.47
CA MET A 109 -7.79 1.93 -10.27
C MET A 109 -7.88 2.93 -9.10
N GLY A 110 -7.57 4.21 -9.32
CA GLY A 110 -7.64 5.25 -8.30
C GLY A 110 -6.56 5.15 -7.22
N LEU A 111 -5.50 4.38 -7.46
CA LEU A 111 -4.29 4.34 -6.65
C LEU A 111 -3.38 5.50 -7.10
N LEU A 112 -3.32 6.55 -6.29
CA LEU A 112 -2.63 7.80 -6.65
C LEU A 112 -1.47 8.13 -5.71
N ALA A 113 -1.14 7.26 -4.77
CA ALA A 113 0.08 7.37 -3.99
C ALA A 113 0.64 5.99 -3.66
N ILE A 114 1.96 5.84 -3.84
CA ILE A 114 2.68 4.58 -3.67
C ILE A 114 3.97 4.85 -2.88
N ARG A 115 4.28 4.03 -1.88
CA ARG A 115 5.63 3.88 -1.35
C ARG A 115 6.25 2.61 -1.91
N SER A 116 7.25 2.78 -2.78
CA SER A 116 7.96 1.66 -3.40
C SER A 116 9.30 1.44 -2.73
N HIS A 117 9.56 0.20 -2.34
CA HIS A 117 10.89 -0.28 -2.03
C HIS A 117 11.67 -0.44 -3.34
N VAL A 118 12.96 -0.08 -3.28
CA VAL A 118 13.85 -0.07 -4.45
C VAL A 118 15.12 -0.78 -4.04
N ASP A 119 15.44 -1.85 -4.74
CA ASP A 119 16.63 -2.63 -4.42
C ASP A 119 17.90 -1.79 -4.59
N THR A 120 18.77 -1.78 -3.58
CA THR A 120 20.02 -1.02 -3.55
C THR A 120 21.26 -1.90 -3.63
N THR A 121 21.11 -3.23 -3.77
CA THR A 121 22.26 -4.16 -3.76
C THR A 121 22.97 -4.29 -5.10
N ASP A 122 22.46 -3.65 -6.17
CA ASP A 122 23.22 -3.39 -7.39
C ASP A 122 24.24 -2.26 -7.15
N PRO A 123 25.58 -2.49 -7.26
CA PRO A 123 26.59 -1.44 -7.10
C PRO A 123 26.43 -0.26 -8.10
N ALA A 124 25.82 -0.53 -9.26
CA ALA A 124 25.50 0.49 -10.25
C ALA A 124 24.21 1.26 -9.92
N LEU A 125 23.41 0.80 -8.96
CA LEU A 125 22.14 1.41 -8.54
C LEU A 125 21.17 1.64 -9.70
N ARG A 126 21.10 0.72 -10.67
CA ARG A 126 20.24 0.87 -11.86
C ARG A 126 18.74 0.95 -11.50
N THR A 127 18.30 0.14 -10.56
CA THR A 127 16.96 0.15 -9.95
C THR A 127 16.61 1.52 -9.37
N VAL A 128 17.54 2.14 -8.62
CA VAL A 128 17.36 3.50 -8.06
C VAL A 128 17.30 4.55 -9.16
N GLN A 129 18.18 4.49 -10.16
CA GLN A 129 18.15 5.39 -11.31
C GLN A 129 16.79 5.32 -12.03
N ALA A 130 16.30 4.10 -12.31
CA ALA A 130 15.03 3.86 -12.96
C ALA A 130 13.87 4.46 -12.16
N LEU A 131 13.77 4.18 -10.87
CA LEU A 131 12.61 4.65 -10.09
C LEU A 131 12.66 6.14 -9.74
N LEU A 132 13.83 6.76 -9.67
CA LEU A 132 13.93 8.22 -9.63
C LEU A 132 13.39 8.85 -10.91
N GLU A 133 13.72 8.26 -12.08
CA GLU A 133 13.17 8.71 -13.36
C GLU A 133 11.64 8.52 -13.44
N VAL A 134 11.13 7.38 -12.99
CA VAL A 134 9.67 7.12 -12.92
C VAL A 134 8.99 8.16 -12.03
N ARG A 135 9.53 8.41 -10.83
CA ARG A 135 9.01 9.42 -9.89
C ARG A 135 8.85 10.79 -10.56
N GLU A 136 9.84 11.22 -11.34
CA GLU A 136 9.78 12.49 -12.07
C GLU A 136 8.71 12.51 -13.16
N LYS A 137 8.49 11.40 -13.88
CA LYS A 137 7.49 11.31 -14.95
C LYS A 137 6.05 11.28 -14.43
N VAL A 138 5.82 10.75 -13.23
CA VAL A 138 4.46 10.55 -12.68
C VAL A 138 4.02 11.64 -11.68
N LYS A 139 4.94 12.47 -11.18
CA LYS A 139 4.71 13.46 -10.10
C LYS A 139 3.53 14.41 -10.30
N ASP A 140 3.12 14.66 -11.54
CA ASP A 140 2.01 15.56 -11.84
C ASP A 140 0.64 14.98 -11.45
N TRP A 141 0.54 13.66 -11.28
CA TRP A 141 -0.71 12.95 -11.01
C TRP A 141 -0.61 11.84 -9.95
N LEU A 142 0.55 11.24 -9.71
CA LEU A 142 0.79 10.25 -8.64
C LEU A 142 1.89 10.72 -7.70
N ASP A 143 1.75 10.41 -6.42
CA ASP A 143 2.76 10.67 -5.39
C ASP A 143 3.57 9.37 -5.15
N LEU A 144 4.84 9.36 -5.54
CA LEU A 144 5.72 8.21 -5.41
C LEU A 144 6.82 8.48 -4.40
N GLN A 145 6.82 7.74 -3.29
CA GLN A 145 7.88 7.73 -2.29
C GLN A 145 8.77 6.49 -2.49
N LEU A 146 10.08 6.65 -2.40
CA LEU A 146 11.04 5.56 -2.61
C LEU A 146 11.74 5.18 -1.30
N VAL A 147 11.87 3.88 -1.04
CA VAL A 147 12.61 3.31 0.10
C VAL A 147 13.91 2.69 -0.40
N ALA A 148 15.04 3.08 0.20
CA ALA A 148 16.35 2.53 -0.12
C ALA A 148 16.47 1.14 0.53
N PHE A 149 16.19 0.09 -0.23
CA PHE A 149 15.98 -1.26 0.28
C PHE A 149 17.16 -2.18 -0.08
N PRO A 150 17.95 -2.65 0.89
CA PRO A 150 19.05 -3.58 0.61
C PRO A 150 18.51 -5.01 0.57
N GLN A 151 17.89 -5.42 -0.54
CA GLN A 151 17.21 -6.72 -0.70
C GLN A 151 18.08 -7.92 -0.32
N ASP A 152 19.36 -7.91 -0.69
CA ASP A 152 20.33 -8.97 -0.38
C ASP A 152 21.01 -8.81 1.01
N GLY A 153 20.51 -7.89 1.84
CA GLY A 153 20.96 -7.56 3.19
C GLY A 153 22.01 -6.45 3.26
N LEU A 154 21.98 -5.65 4.34
CA LEU A 154 22.87 -4.52 4.58
C LEU A 154 24.31 -4.98 4.82
N TYR A 155 24.48 -6.05 5.61
CA TYR A 155 25.79 -6.62 5.95
C TYR A 155 26.06 -7.94 5.23
N ARG A 156 25.00 -8.63 4.78
CA ARG A 156 25.11 -9.84 3.97
C ARG A 156 25.67 -9.56 2.57
N ALA A 157 25.24 -8.49 1.90
CA ALA A 157 25.69 -8.14 0.56
C ALA A 157 27.03 -7.36 0.61
N PRO A 158 28.03 -7.70 -0.21
CA PRO A 158 29.26 -6.92 -0.30
C PRO A 158 28.96 -5.47 -0.71
N GLY A 159 29.32 -4.51 0.15
CA GLY A 159 29.10 -3.09 -0.11
C GLY A 159 27.66 -2.60 0.12
N GLY A 160 26.77 -3.43 0.69
CA GLY A 160 25.33 -3.13 0.81
C GLY A 160 25.04 -1.86 1.61
N ARG A 161 25.80 -1.60 2.67
CA ARG A 161 25.71 -0.35 3.44
C ARG A 161 26.12 0.86 2.62
N GLU A 162 27.21 0.77 1.86
CA GLU A 162 27.72 1.86 1.04
C GLU A 162 26.77 2.20 -0.11
N THR A 163 26.18 1.19 -0.77
CA THR A 163 25.21 1.40 -1.84
C THR A 163 23.89 1.98 -1.33
N LEU A 164 23.42 1.55 -0.15
CA LEU A 164 22.27 2.16 0.51
C LEU A 164 22.51 3.65 0.79
N ILE A 165 23.67 4.00 1.35
CA ILE A 165 24.04 5.40 1.60
C ILE A 165 24.06 6.21 0.30
N ARG A 166 24.66 5.67 -0.77
CA ARG A 166 24.67 6.31 -2.10
C ARG A 166 23.26 6.50 -2.66
N ALA A 167 22.36 5.52 -2.50
CA ALA A 167 20.98 5.64 -2.92
C ALA A 167 20.24 6.77 -2.17
N LEU A 168 20.46 6.90 -0.86
CA LEU A 168 19.94 8.03 -0.09
C LEU A 168 20.53 9.37 -0.56
N ASP A 169 21.82 9.42 -0.89
CA ASP A 169 22.47 10.61 -1.44
C ASP A 169 21.94 11.00 -2.84
N MET A 170 21.38 10.05 -3.58
CA MET A 170 20.69 10.29 -4.87
C MET A 170 19.27 10.84 -4.70
N GLY A 171 18.74 10.93 -3.48
CA GLY A 171 17.42 11.51 -3.19
C GLY A 171 16.29 10.50 -3.01
N VAL A 172 16.60 9.28 -2.57
CA VAL A 172 15.62 8.31 -2.07
C VAL A 172 15.11 8.74 -0.67
N ASP A 173 13.82 8.58 -0.41
CA ASP A 173 13.10 9.31 0.65
C ASP A 173 13.10 8.61 2.02
N VAL A 174 13.23 7.28 2.04
CA VAL A 174 13.04 6.44 3.23
C VAL A 174 14.19 5.44 3.36
N VAL A 175 14.63 5.16 4.58
CA VAL A 175 15.62 4.12 4.86
C VAL A 175 14.93 2.76 4.95
N GLY A 176 15.39 1.76 4.19
CA GLY A 176 14.88 0.39 4.22
C GLY A 176 15.86 -0.63 4.78
N GLY A 177 15.42 -1.88 4.94
CA GLY A 177 16.24 -2.97 5.45
C GLY A 177 15.49 -4.30 5.53
N ILE A 178 16.24 -5.40 5.66
CA ILE A 178 15.73 -6.78 5.69
C ILE A 178 16.42 -7.62 6.78
N PRO A 179 16.32 -7.24 8.07
CA PRO A 179 17.17 -7.81 9.12
C PRO A 179 17.03 -9.33 9.30
N HIS A 180 15.84 -9.89 9.07
CA HIS A 180 15.62 -11.33 9.13
C HIS A 180 16.36 -12.14 8.05
N PHE A 181 16.88 -11.47 7.01
CA PHE A 181 17.66 -12.10 5.93
C PHE A 181 19.18 -11.93 6.09
N GLU A 182 19.63 -11.17 7.09
CA GLU A 182 21.04 -11.15 7.47
C GLU A 182 21.51 -12.55 7.90
N ARG A 183 22.83 -12.80 7.89
CA ARG A 183 23.33 -14.18 8.11
C ARG A 183 23.09 -14.68 9.53
N THR A 184 23.02 -13.77 10.50
CA THR A 184 22.80 -14.10 11.91
C THR A 184 21.80 -13.14 12.55
N MET A 185 21.10 -13.60 13.59
CA MET A 185 20.22 -12.74 14.40
C MET A 185 20.95 -11.51 14.97
N ALA A 186 22.23 -11.67 15.31
CA ALA A 186 23.08 -10.58 15.82
C ALA A 186 23.35 -9.52 14.74
N GLU A 187 23.66 -9.94 13.50
CA GLU A 187 23.81 -9.01 12.38
C GLU A 187 22.48 -8.36 11.99
N GLY A 188 21.35 -9.08 12.04
CA GLY A 188 20.02 -8.48 11.84
C GLY A 188 19.69 -7.41 12.88
N ALA A 189 20.02 -7.64 14.16
CA ALA A 189 19.85 -6.62 15.19
C ALA A 189 20.83 -5.44 15.01
N ALA A 190 22.06 -5.71 14.57
CA ALA A 190 23.04 -4.67 14.27
C ALA A 190 22.62 -3.82 13.06
N SER A 191 22.06 -4.42 12.01
CA SER A 191 21.59 -3.70 10.83
C SER A 191 20.40 -2.81 11.16
N VAL A 192 19.45 -3.26 11.98
CA VAL A 192 18.35 -2.42 12.48
C VAL A 192 18.88 -1.18 13.22
N ARG A 193 19.86 -1.35 14.11
CA ARG A 193 20.48 -0.23 14.84
C ARG A 193 21.11 0.78 13.89
N ASP A 194 21.93 0.32 12.95
CA ASP A 194 22.63 1.16 11.98
C ASP A 194 21.65 1.91 11.07
N LEU A 195 20.61 1.23 10.57
CA LEU A 195 19.57 1.84 9.75
C LEU A 195 18.77 2.91 10.51
N CYS A 196 18.46 2.68 11.79
CA CYS A 196 17.83 3.70 12.64
C CYS A 196 18.75 4.90 12.86
N GLU A 197 20.05 4.68 13.08
CA GLU A 197 21.02 5.77 13.23
C GLU A 197 21.20 6.57 11.93
N ILE A 198 21.21 5.90 10.77
CA ILE A 198 21.24 6.53 9.44
C ILE A 198 19.98 7.37 9.24
N ALA A 199 18.80 6.80 9.49
CA ALA A 199 17.52 7.50 9.32
C ALA A 199 17.44 8.73 10.23
N ALA A 200 17.77 8.59 11.52
CA ALA A 200 17.77 9.69 12.48
C ALA A 200 18.78 10.78 12.13
N GLY A 201 20.02 10.40 11.76
CA GLY A 201 21.07 11.34 11.37
C GLY A 201 20.75 12.15 10.11
N ARG A 202 19.93 11.57 9.21
CA ARG A 202 19.45 12.25 7.98
C ARG A 202 18.08 12.92 8.14
N GLY A 203 17.39 12.71 9.26
CA GLY A 203 16.02 13.17 9.47
C GLY A 203 14.97 12.45 8.63
N LEU A 204 15.30 11.29 8.07
CA LEU A 204 14.42 10.51 7.19
C LEU A 204 13.56 9.52 7.99
N PRO A 205 12.40 9.11 7.46
CA PRO A 205 11.65 7.96 7.98
C PRO A 205 12.36 6.63 7.68
N ILE A 206 11.88 5.56 8.33
CA ILE A 206 12.38 4.18 8.16
C ILE A 206 11.23 3.21 7.91
N ASP A 207 11.42 2.27 6.99
CA ASP A 207 10.46 1.22 6.64
C ASP A 207 11.17 -0.11 6.37
N LEU A 208 11.10 -1.04 7.32
CA LEU A 208 11.86 -2.28 7.25
C LEU A 208 10.95 -3.46 6.87
N HIS A 209 11.43 -4.31 5.94
CA HIS A 209 11.03 -5.70 5.79
C HIS A 209 11.48 -6.47 7.04
N CYS A 210 10.81 -6.23 8.16
CA CYS A 210 11.41 -6.45 9.47
C CYS A 210 11.49 -7.94 9.82
N ASP A 211 10.38 -8.67 9.71
CA ASP A 211 10.31 -10.08 10.06
C ASP A 211 9.41 -10.86 9.08
N GLU A 212 9.78 -10.91 7.80
CA GLU A 212 9.07 -11.67 6.75
C GLU A 212 9.51 -13.14 6.72
N THR A 213 9.21 -13.85 7.78
CA THR A 213 9.53 -15.27 7.94
C THR A 213 8.56 -15.94 8.89
N ASP A 214 8.45 -17.27 8.79
CA ASP A 214 7.65 -18.11 9.65
C ASP A 214 8.35 -18.53 10.96
N ASP A 215 9.62 -18.12 11.15
CA ASP A 215 10.40 -18.43 12.35
C ASP A 215 9.94 -17.58 13.56
N PRO A 216 9.40 -18.18 14.64
CA PRO A 216 8.99 -17.46 15.84
C PRO A 216 10.14 -16.80 16.61
N MET A 217 11.39 -17.10 16.27
CA MET A 217 12.58 -16.47 16.84
C MET A 217 13.05 -15.23 16.06
N SER A 218 12.52 -14.99 14.84
CA SER A 218 12.73 -13.72 14.14
C SER A 218 11.94 -12.62 14.84
N ARG A 219 12.65 -11.80 15.62
CA ARG A 219 12.08 -10.81 16.55
C ARG A 219 12.71 -9.44 16.36
N HIS A 220 13.12 -9.12 15.14
CA HIS A 220 13.80 -7.85 14.87
C HIS A 220 12.90 -6.64 15.14
N ILE A 221 11.58 -6.80 15.10
CA ILE A 221 10.62 -5.77 15.51
C ILE A 221 10.80 -5.31 16.97
N GLU A 222 11.27 -6.18 17.88
CA GLU A 222 11.61 -5.78 19.25
C GLU A 222 12.83 -4.84 19.24
N THR A 223 13.84 -5.16 18.43
CA THR A 223 15.01 -4.30 18.25
C THR A 223 14.61 -2.98 17.60
N LEU A 224 13.79 -3.02 16.55
CA LEU A 224 13.31 -1.81 15.87
C LEU A 224 12.56 -0.90 16.84
N ALA A 225 11.65 -1.44 17.65
CA ALA A 225 10.90 -0.64 18.63
C ALA A 225 11.82 0.04 19.65
N TYR A 226 12.80 -0.68 20.18
CA TYR A 226 13.80 -0.09 21.08
C TYR A 226 14.62 1.00 20.39
N GLU A 227 15.15 0.72 19.20
CA GLU A 227 16.02 1.63 18.46
C GLU A 227 15.27 2.89 17.99
N VAL A 228 14.00 2.77 17.63
CA VAL A 228 13.11 3.89 17.28
C VAL A 228 12.92 4.86 18.44
N ILE A 229 12.73 4.34 19.66
CA ILE A 229 12.65 5.16 20.87
C ILE A 229 14.01 5.82 21.15
N ARG A 230 15.08 5.04 21.10
CA ARG A 230 16.44 5.53 21.39
C ARG A 230 16.89 6.65 20.45
N THR A 231 16.50 6.57 19.18
CA THR A 231 16.93 7.49 18.12
C THR A 231 15.94 8.61 17.82
N GLY A 232 14.78 8.66 18.49
CA GLY A 232 13.77 9.69 18.28
C GLY A 232 13.01 9.56 16.95
N LEU A 233 12.86 8.34 16.44
CA LEU A 233 12.13 8.04 15.20
C LEU A 233 10.64 7.75 15.44
N GLN A 234 10.12 7.94 16.66
CA GLN A 234 8.73 7.62 16.98
C GLN A 234 7.75 8.31 16.02
N GLY A 235 6.81 7.55 15.44
CA GLY A 235 5.85 8.03 14.45
C GLY A 235 6.42 8.21 13.04
N ARG A 236 7.68 7.82 12.80
CA ARG A 236 8.35 7.85 11.48
C ARG A 236 8.95 6.48 11.11
N ALA A 237 8.52 5.42 11.78
CA ALA A 237 9.04 4.07 11.61
C ALA A 237 7.92 3.08 11.27
N VAL A 238 8.22 2.19 10.34
CA VAL A 238 7.31 1.16 9.86
C VAL A 238 7.96 -0.21 9.95
N GLY A 239 7.21 -1.18 10.49
CA GLY A 239 7.51 -2.60 10.38
C GLY A 239 6.61 -3.24 9.33
N SER A 240 7.15 -3.47 8.15
CA SER A 240 6.44 -4.15 7.06
C SER A 240 6.48 -5.67 7.24
N HIS A 241 5.46 -6.36 6.72
CA HIS A 241 5.17 -7.80 6.82
C HIS A 241 4.87 -8.30 8.24
N LEU A 242 5.89 -8.32 9.11
CA LEU A 242 5.84 -8.84 10.49
C LEU A 242 5.18 -10.23 10.59
N THR A 243 5.41 -11.09 9.61
CA THR A 243 4.74 -12.40 9.49
C THR A 243 5.13 -13.34 10.61
N SER A 244 6.36 -13.23 11.14
CA SER A 244 6.83 -14.06 12.25
C SER A 244 5.97 -13.91 13.51
N MET A 245 5.32 -12.76 13.70
CA MET A 245 4.45 -12.50 14.85
C MET A 245 3.21 -13.42 14.87
N HIS A 246 2.80 -13.96 13.72
CA HIS A 246 1.82 -15.03 13.65
C HIS A 246 2.22 -16.23 14.52
N SER A 247 3.52 -16.57 14.49
CA SER A 247 4.07 -17.80 15.05
C SER A 247 4.74 -17.61 16.40
N MET A 248 5.00 -16.38 16.81
CA MET A 248 5.56 -16.06 18.12
C MET A 248 4.69 -16.58 19.27
N ASP A 249 5.35 -16.91 20.38
CA ASP A 249 4.69 -17.21 21.65
C ASP A 249 3.76 -16.06 22.09
N ASN A 250 2.59 -16.41 22.62
CA ASN A 250 1.57 -15.43 22.99
C ASN A 250 2.00 -14.53 24.16
N TYR A 251 2.72 -15.07 25.14
CA TYR A 251 3.21 -14.26 26.25
C TYR A 251 4.26 -13.27 25.76
N TYR A 252 5.17 -13.70 24.89
CA TYR A 252 6.13 -12.80 24.23
C TYR A 252 5.42 -11.67 23.46
N VAL A 253 4.38 -11.98 22.67
CA VAL A 253 3.65 -10.94 21.93
C VAL A 253 2.89 -9.99 22.87
N SER A 254 2.38 -10.48 24.00
CA SER A 254 1.67 -9.64 24.98
C SER A 254 2.53 -8.51 25.56
N LYS A 255 3.86 -8.71 25.67
CA LYS A 255 4.81 -7.65 26.03
C LYS A 255 5.28 -6.82 24.83
N LEU A 256 5.27 -7.41 23.62
CA LEU A 256 5.78 -6.78 22.41
C LEU A 256 4.83 -5.71 21.87
N LEU A 257 3.51 -5.96 21.85
CA LEU A 257 2.56 -5.00 21.29
C LEU A 257 2.58 -3.64 22.03
N PRO A 258 2.61 -3.58 23.39
CA PRO A 258 2.77 -2.32 24.09
C PRO A 258 4.06 -1.57 23.72
N LEU A 259 5.17 -2.30 23.52
CA LEU A 259 6.45 -1.69 23.11
C LEU A 259 6.38 -1.10 21.69
N ILE A 260 5.73 -1.78 20.75
CA ILE A 260 5.48 -1.26 19.39
C ILE A 260 4.62 0.01 19.46
N ALA A 261 3.58 0.00 20.29
CA ALA A 261 2.70 1.16 20.50
C ALA A 261 3.45 2.35 21.13
N GLU A 262 4.29 2.11 22.16
CA GLU A 262 5.15 3.12 22.78
C GLU A 262 6.13 3.74 21.76
N ALA A 263 6.73 2.90 20.91
CA ALA A 263 7.61 3.34 19.83
C ALA A 263 6.86 4.08 18.71
N ARG A 264 5.51 4.04 18.69
CA ARG A 264 4.66 4.60 17.63
C ARG A 264 5.08 4.10 16.24
N ILE A 265 5.44 2.81 16.16
CA ILE A 265 5.71 2.14 14.88
C ILE A 265 4.38 1.80 14.23
N ALA A 266 4.24 2.05 12.94
CA ALA A 266 3.13 1.53 12.14
C ALA A 266 3.47 0.15 11.56
N ALA A 267 2.45 -0.65 11.26
CA ALA A 267 2.63 -1.96 10.64
C ALA A 267 1.98 -2.04 9.26
N ILE A 268 2.67 -2.66 8.31
CA ILE A 268 2.12 -2.92 6.96
C ILE A 268 2.14 -4.42 6.66
N PRO A 269 1.09 -5.16 7.03
CA PRO A 269 0.85 -6.50 6.49
C PRO A 269 0.43 -6.47 5.01
N ASN A 270 0.95 -7.42 4.24
CA ASN A 270 0.73 -7.55 2.79
C ASN A 270 -0.10 -8.81 2.49
N PRO A 271 -1.43 -8.79 2.67
CA PRO A 271 -2.23 -10.00 2.82
C PRO A 271 -2.21 -10.93 1.60
N LEU A 272 -2.15 -10.39 0.38
CA LEU A 272 -2.08 -11.19 -0.85
C LEU A 272 -0.76 -11.96 -0.96
N ILE A 273 0.34 -11.36 -0.50
CA ILE A 273 1.68 -11.93 -0.63
C ILE A 273 1.99 -12.81 0.57
N ASN A 274 1.71 -12.35 1.80
CA ASN A 274 1.98 -13.11 3.01
C ASN A 274 1.24 -14.45 3.00
N ILE A 275 -0.04 -14.50 2.61
CA ILE A 275 -0.78 -15.77 2.54
C ILE A 275 -0.22 -16.75 1.48
N MET A 276 0.51 -16.23 0.49
CA MET A 276 1.10 -17.02 -0.59
C MET A 276 2.52 -17.47 -0.28
N LEU A 277 3.35 -16.62 0.33
CA LEU A 277 4.76 -16.92 0.60
C LEU A 277 4.99 -17.62 1.94
N GLN A 278 4.10 -17.41 2.91
CA GLN A 278 4.21 -18.00 4.25
C GLN A 278 3.48 -19.36 4.32
N GLY A 279 3.73 -20.11 5.39
CA GLY A 279 3.28 -21.49 5.59
C GLY A 279 3.88 -22.50 4.61
N ARG A 280 4.86 -22.11 3.78
CA ARG A 280 5.48 -22.99 2.76
C ARG A 280 6.31 -24.12 3.37
N HIS A 281 6.80 -23.94 4.59
CA HIS A 281 7.54 -24.96 5.34
C HIS A 281 6.65 -25.84 6.24
N ASP A 282 5.35 -25.53 6.37
CA ASP A 282 4.41 -26.37 7.10
C ASP A 282 3.91 -27.52 6.21
N SER A 283 3.72 -28.70 6.82
CA SER A 283 2.87 -29.75 6.27
C SER A 283 1.40 -29.42 6.54
N PHE A 284 0.77 -30.05 7.54
CA PHE A 284 -0.56 -29.71 8.04
C PHE A 284 -0.62 -29.82 9.57
N PRO A 285 -1.36 -28.91 10.25
CA PRO A 285 -2.08 -27.75 9.69
C PRO A 285 -1.13 -26.69 9.13
N LYS A 286 -1.54 -26.02 8.04
CA LYS A 286 -0.78 -24.94 7.41
C LYS A 286 -1.21 -23.59 7.99
N ARG A 287 -0.26 -22.83 8.51
CA ARG A 287 -0.52 -21.50 9.08
C ARG A 287 -0.93 -20.49 8.01
N ARG A 288 -1.54 -19.38 8.45
CA ARG A 288 -1.84 -18.23 7.58
C ARG A 288 -0.61 -17.37 7.30
N GLY A 289 0.27 -17.22 8.30
CA GLY A 289 1.49 -16.42 8.18
C GLY A 289 1.26 -14.92 8.00
N LEU A 290 0.12 -14.38 8.44
CA LEU A 290 -0.13 -12.93 8.50
C LEU A 290 0.07 -12.43 9.94
N THR A 291 0.61 -11.22 10.10
CA THR A 291 0.76 -10.59 11.43
C THR A 291 -0.57 -10.39 12.17
N ARG A 292 -0.51 -10.03 13.46
CA ARG A 292 -1.66 -9.95 14.38
C ARG A 292 -2.41 -8.61 14.29
N VAL A 293 -3.09 -8.40 13.16
CA VAL A 293 -3.71 -7.11 12.81
C VAL A 293 -4.71 -6.61 13.85
N LYS A 294 -5.65 -7.47 14.29
CA LYS A 294 -6.72 -7.04 15.22
C LYS A 294 -6.13 -6.68 16.59
N GLU A 295 -5.16 -7.44 17.05
CA GLU A 295 -4.46 -7.22 18.30
C GLU A 295 -3.63 -5.93 18.25
N MET A 296 -2.95 -5.65 17.14
CA MET A 296 -2.24 -4.38 16.93
C MET A 296 -3.20 -3.19 16.97
N LEU A 297 -4.30 -3.25 16.20
CA LEU A 297 -5.32 -2.20 16.19
C LEU A 297 -5.93 -1.97 17.58
N ALA A 298 -6.19 -3.04 18.34
CA ALA A 298 -6.70 -2.95 19.72
C ALA A 298 -5.71 -2.28 20.69
N GLN A 299 -4.41 -2.28 20.38
CA GLN A 299 -3.36 -1.59 21.13
C GLN A 299 -3.12 -0.15 20.64
N GLY A 300 -3.89 0.33 19.65
CA GLY A 300 -3.73 1.66 19.08
C GLY A 300 -2.56 1.80 18.10
N ILE A 301 -1.99 0.68 17.65
CA ILE A 301 -0.96 0.68 16.59
C ILE A 301 -1.65 0.98 15.26
N GLU A 302 -1.11 1.93 14.49
CA GLU A 302 -1.61 2.19 13.12
C GLU A 302 -1.19 1.02 12.22
N VAL A 303 -2.15 0.43 11.53
CA VAL A 303 -1.94 -0.69 10.62
C VAL A 303 -2.54 -0.34 9.26
N GLY A 304 -1.81 -0.63 8.19
CA GLY A 304 -2.20 -0.39 6.80
C GLY A 304 -2.07 -1.65 5.96
N TRP A 305 -2.91 -1.84 4.96
CA TRP A 305 -2.75 -2.95 4.03
C TRP A 305 -1.85 -2.54 2.86
N GLY A 306 -0.86 -3.37 2.52
CA GLY A 306 0.00 -3.19 1.33
C GLY A 306 -0.26 -4.24 0.25
N GLN A 307 -0.07 -3.86 -1.01
CA GLN A 307 -0.15 -4.77 -2.16
C GLN A 307 1.13 -5.58 -2.33
N ASP A 308 2.30 -4.97 -2.10
CA ASP A 308 3.64 -5.55 -2.20
C ASP A 308 4.08 -5.87 -3.64
N CYS A 309 3.45 -6.86 -4.27
CA CYS A 309 3.88 -7.39 -5.55
C CYS A 309 2.73 -7.37 -6.57
N VAL A 310 3.03 -7.08 -7.84
CA VAL A 310 2.16 -7.38 -8.98
C VAL A 310 3.00 -7.92 -10.13
N LEU A 311 2.65 -9.14 -10.56
CA LEU A 311 3.28 -9.85 -11.67
C LEU A 311 4.82 -9.77 -11.63
N ASP A 312 5.41 -10.27 -10.56
CA ASP A 312 6.86 -10.19 -10.32
C ASP A 312 7.43 -11.57 -9.91
N PRO A 313 8.73 -11.69 -9.53
CA PRO A 313 9.34 -12.96 -9.14
C PRO A 313 8.73 -13.63 -7.90
N TRP A 314 7.95 -12.91 -7.09
CA TRP A 314 7.35 -13.42 -5.85
C TRP A 314 5.86 -13.70 -5.99
N TYR A 315 5.14 -12.91 -6.80
CA TYR A 315 3.70 -13.00 -6.94
C TYR A 315 3.22 -12.91 -8.39
N SER A 316 2.56 -13.96 -8.85
CA SER A 316 2.12 -14.13 -10.25
C SER A 316 0.77 -13.49 -10.57
N LEU A 317 0.14 -12.77 -9.64
CA LEU A 317 -1.17 -12.14 -9.82
C LEU A 317 -1.06 -10.64 -9.53
N GLY A 318 -2.20 -9.99 -9.27
CA GLY A 318 -2.29 -8.58 -8.92
C GLY A 318 -2.89 -7.73 -10.05
N THR A 319 -3.61 -6.70 -9.64
CA THR A 319 -4.49 -5.87 -10.51
C THR A 319 -4.33 -4.37 -10.25
N ALA A 320 -3.37 -3.98 -9.40
CA ALA A 320 -3.22 -2.63 -8.85
C ALA A 320 -4.47 -2.13 -8.08
N ASP A 321 -5.35 -3.05 -7.64
CA ASP A 321 -6.59 -2.71 -6.94
C ASP A 321 -6.45 -2.88 -5.42
N MET A 322 -6.37 -1.76 -4.70
CA MET A 322 -6.33 -1.79 -3.23
C MET A 322 -7.61 -2.34 -2.57
N LEU A 323 -8.75 -2.41 -3.28
CA LEU A 323 -9.93 -3.13 -2.80
C LEU A 323 -9.72 -4.65 -2.83
N ASP A 324 -8.93 -5.21 -3.76
CA ASP A 324 -8.53 -6.62 -3.72
C ASP A 324 -7.64 -6.88 -2.50
N VAL A 325 -6.72 -5.96 -2.19
CA VAL A 325 -5.86 -6.04 -0.99
C VAL A 325 -6.71 -6.03 0.28
N ALA A 326 -7.58 -5.04 0.45
CA ALA A 326 -8.44 -4.95 1.63
C ALA A 326 -9.43 -6.12 1.71
N PHE A 327 -9.94 -6.61 0.57
CA PHE A 327 -10.77 -7.80 0.50
C PHE A 327 -10.00 -9.03 0.97
N MET A 328 -8.74 -9.24 0.59
CA MET A 328 -7.97 -10.36 1.13
C MET A 328 -7.63 -10.16 2.61
N GLY A 329 -7.23 -8.93 2.98
CA GLY A 329 -6.88 -8.56 4.35
C GLY A 329 -7.99 -8.88 5.35
N LEU A 330 -9.24 -8.50 5.05
CA LEU A 330 -10.37 -8.77 5.94
C LEU A 330 -10.64 -10.27 6.14
N HIS A 331 -10.37 -11.10 5.13
CA HIS A 331 -10.57 -12.55 5.23
C HIS A 331 -9.49 -13.18 6.11
N VAL A 332 -8.23 -12.88 5.82
CA VAL A 332 -7.09 -13.49 6.52
C VAL A 332 -7.01 -13.03 7.99
N ALA A 333 -7.34 -11.77 8.26
CA ALA A 333 -7.40 -11.19 9.59
C ALA A 333 -8.74 -11.40 10.32
N GLN A 334 -9.75 -11.99 9.66
CA GLN A 334 -11.09 -12.26 10.23
C GLN A 334 -11.77 -10.99 10.77
N MET A 335 -11.91 -10.01 9.88
CA MET A 335 -12.45 -8.66 10.12
C MET A 335 -13.77 -8.45 9.36
N SER A 336 -14.82 -9.19 9.71
CA SER A 336 -16.08 -9.27 8.95
C SER A 336 -17.22 -8.43 9.51
N ALA A 337 -17.10 -7.84 10.70
CA ALA A 337 -18.14 -6.93 11.20
C ALA A 337 -18.15 -5.63 10.37
N PRO A 338 -19.31 -4.95 10.18
CA PRO A 338 -19.38 -3.75 9.33
C PRO A 338 -18.37 -2.66 9.69
N ALA A 339 -18.13 -2.42 10.99
CA ALA A 339 -17.12 -1.48 11.45
C ALA A 339 -15.69 -1.93 11.12
N GLU A 340 -15.40 -3.23 11.21
CA GLU A 340 -14.09 -3.79 10.84
C GLU A 340 -13.87 -3.69 9.33
N MET A 341 -14.90 -3.97 8.51
CA MET A 341 -14.83 -3.81 7.05
C MET A 341 -14.60 -2.33 6.67
N ALA A 342 -15.33 -1.40 7.30
CA ALA A 342 -15.08 0.03 7.09
C ALA A 342 -13.65 0.42 7.48
N ARG A 343 -13.11 -0.16 8.56
CA ARG A 343 -11.70 0.01 8.94
C ARG A 343 -10.76 -0.56 7.88
N CYS A 344 -11.04 -1.72 7.28
CA CYS A 344 -10.21 -2.25 6.20
C CYS A 344 -10.17 -1.35 4.96
N PHE A 345 -11.26 -0.62 4.66
CA PHE A 345 -11.26 0.41 3.61
C PHE A 345 -10.40 1.62 4.00
N GLU A 346 -10.49 2.08 5.25
CA GLU A 346 -9.62 3.13 5.78
C GLU A 346 -8.14 2.73 5.71
N MET A 347 -7.82 1.45 5.96
CA MET A 347 -6.48 0.86 5.85
C MET A 347 -5.97 0.71 4.41
N VAL A 348 -6.71 1.19 3.40
CA VAL A 348 -6.21 1.36 2.02
C VAL A 348 -6.37 2.80 1.49
N THR A 349 -6.76 3.72 2.37
CA THR A 349 -6.99 5.13 2.06
C THR A 349 -6.32 6.01 3.13
N GLY A 350 -7.07 6.59 4.06
CA GLY A 350 -6.57 7.54 5.05
C GLY A 350 -5.55 6.94 6.03
N GLY A 351 -5.69 5.65 6.39
CA GLY A 351 -4.72 4.92 7.21
C GLY A 351 -3.36 4.87 6.55
N ASN A 352 -3.31 4.44 5.29
CA ASN A 352 -2.07 4.36 4.53
C ASN A 352 -1.47 5.74 4.28
N ALA A 353 -2.29 6.76 3.99
CA ALA A 353 -1.85 8.13 3.86
C ALA A 353 -1.14 8.65 5.13
N ARG A 354 -1.68 8.33 6.33
CA ARG A 354 -1.02 8.65 7.61
C ARG A 354 0.29 7.89 7.80
N ILE A 355 0.33 6.59 7.48
CA ILE A 355 1.53 5.75 7.64
C ILE A 355 2.69 6.29 6.80
N ILE A 356 2.42 6.70 5.55
CA ILE A 356 3.48 7.20 4.68
C ILE A 356 3.72 8.71 4.81
N GLY A 357 2.92 9.42 5.61
CA GLY A 357 3.08 10.84 5.89
C GLY A 357 2.63 11.77 4.75
N LEU A 358 1.59 11.39 3.99
CA LEU A 358 1.06 12.25 2.93
C LEU A 358 0.40 13.51 3.50
N GLU A 359 0.84 14.67 3.01
CA GLU A 359 0.22 15.96 3.31
C GLU A 359 -0.89 16.32 2.31
N GLY A 360 -1.85 17.13 2.75
CA GLY A 360 -2.95 17.60 1.89
C GLY A 360 -3.91 16.50 1.41
N TYR A 361 -3.86 15.30 2.01
CA TYR A 361 -4.73 14.17 1.68
C TYR A 361 -6.14 14.33 2.29
N GLY A 362 -7.18 13.92 1.55
CA GLY A 362 -8.56 13.87 2.02
C GLY A 362 -9.53 14.69 1.20
N ILE A 363 -10.80 14.68 1.62
CA ILE A 363 -11.89 15.45 0.97
C ILE A 363 -12.31 16.59 1.91
N ALA A 364 -11.55 17.67 1.88
CA ALA A 364 -11.85 18.90 2.59
C ALA A 364 -11.32 20.12 1.80
N PRO A 365 -11.89 21.32 1.99
CA PRO A 365 -11.34 22.54 1.40
C PRO A 365 -9.85 22.70 1.76
N GLY A 366 -9.02 23.01 0.77
CA GLY A 366 -7.56 23.14 0.93
C GLY A 366 -6.77 21.86 0.66
N CYS A 367 -7.40 20.68 0.69
CA CYS A 367 -6.75 19.42 0.29
C CYS A 367 -6.43 19.39 -1.21
N THR A 368 -5.45 18.57 -1.59
CA THR A 368 -5.16 18.24 -2.98
C THR A 368 -6.42 17.69 -3.66
N ALA A 369 -6.71 18.15 -4.86
CA ALA A 369 -7.86 17.73 -5.65
C ALA A 369 -7.66 16.35 -6.28
N SER A 370 -7.49 15.34 -5.43
CA SER A 370 -7.44 13.93 -5.81
C SER A 370 -8.59 13.19 -5.13
N LEU A 371 -9.38 12.45 -5.91
CA LEU A 371 -10.52 11.67 -5.41
C LEU A 371 -10.91 10.58 -6.41
N VAL A 372 -11.73 9.65 -5.93
CA VAL A 372 -12.24 8.52 -6.72
C VAL A 372 -13.75 8.43 -6.55
N VAL A 373 -14.49 8.38 -7.66
CA VAL A 373 -15.92 8.08 -7.68
C VAL A 373 -16.10 6.58 -7.90
N LEU A 374 -16.52 5.88 -6.84
CA LEU A 374 -16.69 4.43 -6.80
C LEU A 374 -18.13 4.04 -7.06
N ASP A 375 -18.33 2.94 -7.79
CA ASP A 375 -19.66 2.38 -8.03
C ASP A 375 -20.23 1.59 -6.83
N ALA A 376 -20.30 2.26 -5.68
CA ALA A 376 -20.82 1.77 -4.41
C ALA A 376 -21.50 2.91 -3.66
N GLY A 377 -22.32 2.64 -2.64
CA GLY A 377 -22.93 3.67 -1.81
C GLY A 377 -22.10 4.04 -0.56
N HIS A 378 -21.22 3.14 -0.11
CA HIS A 378 -20.44 3.29 1.13
C HIS A 378 -19.23 2.34 1.16
N PRO A 379 -18.26 2.52 2.08
CA PRO A 379 -17.01 1.73 2.11
C PRO A 379 -17.18 0.21 2.17
N VAL A 380 -18.09 -0.30 3.01
CA VAL A 380 -18.37 -1.74 3.13
C VAL A 380 -18.89 -2.33 1.80
N GLU A 381 -19.76 -1.60 1.09
CA GLU A 381 -20.22 -2.04 -0.23
C GLU A 381 -19.09 -1.97 -1.27
N ALA A 382 -18.25 -0.93 -1.23
CA ALA A 382 -17.11 -0.82 -2.12
C ALA A 382 -16.19 -2.04 -2.00
N LEU A 383 -15.89 -2.49 -0.78
CA LEU A 383 -15.14 -3.72 -0.53
C LEU A 383 -15.87 -4.97 -1.00
N ARG A 384 -17.14 -5.13 -0.64
CA ARG A 384 -17.95 -6.31 -0.99
C ARG A 384 -18.02 -6.52 -2.51
N LEU A 385 -18.22 -5.43 -3.25
CA LEU A 385 -18.35 -5.47 -4.70
C LEU A 385 -17.01 -5.45 -5.43
N ARG A 386 -15.94 -5.05 -4.74
CA ARG A 386 -14.70 -4.56 -5.37
C ARG A 386 -15.07 -3.55 -6.45
N ALA A 387 -15.68 -2.47 -5.98
CA ALA A 387 -16.40 -1.54 -6.83
C ALA A 387 -15.52 -0.92 -7.92
N GLU A 388 -16.12 -0.72 -9.08
CA GLU A 388 -15.49 -0.05 -10.21
C GLU A 388 -15.23 1.43 -9.93
N ARG A 389 -14.20 1.97 -10.57
CA ARG A 389 -13.86 3.39 -10.53
C ARG A 389 -14.47 4.08 -11.74
N LEU A 390 -15.57 4.80 -11.52
CA LEU A 390 -16.30 5.50 -12.58
C LEU A 390 -15.55 6.74 -13.04
N CYS A 391 -14.88 7.42 -12.11
CA CYS A 391 -14.04 8.59 -12.39
C CYS A 391 -12.91 8.67 -11.37
N VAL A 392 -11.70 8.89 -11.86
CA VAL A 392 -10.52 9.17 -11.03
C VAL A 392 -10.04 10.58 -11.36
N ILE A 393 -9.98 11.42 -10.32
CA ILE A 393 -9.41 12.76 -10.39
C ILE A 393 -8.09 12.73 -9.65
N ALA A 394 -7.02 13.16 -10.30
CA ALA A 394 -5.70 13.30 -9.74
C ALA A 394 -5.23 14.74 -9.86
N LYS A 395 -4.94 15.38 -8.72
CA LYS A 395 -4.37 16.72 -8.64
C LYS A 395 -5.10 17.74 -9.55
N GLY A 396 -6.43 17.67 -9.56
CA GLY A 396 -7.32 18.58 -10.30
C GLY A 396 -7.66 18.16 -11.73
N ARG A 397 -7.21 16.99 -12.18
CA ARG A 397 -7.42 16.51 -13.55
C ARG A 397 -8.12 15.17 -13.54
N VAL A 398 -9.10 14.98 -14.41
CA VAL A 398 -9.66 13.65 -14.65
C VAL A 398 -8.62 12.83 -15.41
N VAL A 399 -8.15 11.73 -14.80
CA VAL A 399 -7.10 10.86 -15.36
C VAL A 399 -7.64 9.51 -15.82
N SER A 400 -8.81 9.09 -15.33
CA SER A 400 -9.47 7.87 -15.77
C SER A 400 -10.98 7.99 -15.64
N GLU A 401 -11.70 7.35 -16.58
CA GLU A 401 -13.16 7.26 -16.58
C GLU A 401 -13.61 5.91 -17.08
N ARG A 402 -14.67 5.37 -16.48
CA ARG A 402 -15.32 4.14 -16.91
C ARG A 402 -16.82 4.32 -16.91
N ALA A 403 -17.47 3.76 -17.92
CA ALA A 403 -18.92 3.66 -17.91
C ALA A 403 -19.37 2.66 -16.84
N ARG A 404 -20.47 2.98 -16.16
CA ARG A 404 -21.19 2.03 -15.31
C ARG A 404 -21.62 0.82 -16.15
N ASN A 405 -21.34 -0.38 -15.66
CA ASN A 405 -21.60 -1.62 -16.40
C ASN A 405 -22.40 -2.63 -15.57
N ASP A 406 -23.70 -2.33 -15.36
CA ASP A 406 -24.63 -3.28 -14.75
C ASP A 406 -24.88 -4.48 -15.68
N ALA A 407 -24.98 -5.68 -15.11
CA ALA A 407 -25.24 -6.88 -15.88
C ALA A 407 -26.63 -6.82 -16.52
N ARG A 408 -26.71 -7.07 -17.83
CA ARG A 408 -27.97 -7.23 -18.58
C ARG A 408 -28.40 -8.69 -18.56
N LEU A 409 -29.69 -8.92 -18.32
CA LEU A 409 -30.27 -10.26 -18.26
C LEU A 409 -31.22 -10.50 -19.42
N SER A 410 -31.13 -11.67 -20.03
CA SER A 410 -32.05 -12.18 -21.04
C SER A 410 -32.85 -13.36 -20.49
N LEU A 411 -33.42 -13.19 -19.28
CA LEU A 411 -34.12 -14.23 -18.54
C LEU A 411 -35.63 -13.94 -18.50
N PRO A 412 -36.52 -14.83 -18.98
CA PRO A 412 -37.97 -14.63 -18.94
C PRO A 412 -38.48 -14.39 -17.51
N GLY A 413 -39.35 -13.39 -17.33
CA GLY A 413 -39.97 -13.07 -16.03
C GLY A 413 -39.03 -12.44 -15.00
N ARG A 414 -37.82 -12.02 -15.38
CA ARG A 414 -36.84 -11.35 -14.50
C ARG A 414 -36.53 -9.93 -15.01
N PRO A 415 -35.97 -9.05 -14.15
CA PRO A 415 -35.53 -7.72 -14.59
C PRO A 415 -34.53 -7.78 -15.74
N ALA A 416 -34.58 -6.82 -16.66
CA ALA A 416 -33.65 -6.73 -17.81
C ALA A 416 -32.21 -6.38 -17.41
N SER A 417 -32.00 -5.87 -16.20
CA SER A 417 -30.68 -5.61 -15.62
C SER A 417 -30.68 -5.90 -14.12
N VAL A 418 -29.51 -6.20 -13.57
CA VAL A 418 -29.30 -6.35 -12.13
C VAL A 418 -28.16 -5.44 -11.68
N ALA A 419 -28.52 -4.50 -10.81
CA ALA A 419 -27.57 -3.71 -10.03
C ALA A 419 -27.32 -4.41 -8.70
N ARG A 420 -26.04 -4.68 -8.39
CA ARG A 420 -25.65 -5.32 -7.12
C ARG A 420 -25.42 -4.31 -6.00
N ARG A 421 -25.61 -3.02 -6.27
CA ARG A 421 -25.33 -1.91 -5.36
C ARG A 421 -26.57 -1.47 -4.59
N HIS A 422 -26.37 -0.75 -3.48
CA HIS A 422 -27.44 -0.07 -2.77
C HIS A 422 -28.12 0.98 -3.66
N ALA A 423 -29.45 1.07 -3.56
CA ALA A 423 -30.20 2.16 -4.15
C ALA A 423 -29.94 3.45 -3.36
N ALA A 424 -29.77 4.57 -4.06
CA ALA A 424 -29.60 5.87 -3.41
C ALA A 424 -30.76 6.14 -2.43
N GLY A 425 -30.44 6.45 -1.16
CA GLY A 425 -31.43 6.71 -0.11
C GLY A 425 -31.92 5.48 0.67
N ALA A 426 -31.43 4.27 0.37
CA ALA A 426 -31.72 3.08 1.18
C ALA A 426 -30.95 3.13 2.52
N PRO A 427 -31.54 2.68 3.65
CA PRO A 427 -30.85 2.64 4.93
C PRO A 427 -29.65 1.68 4.88
N VAL A 428 -28.50 2.14 5.38
CA VAL A 428 -27.31 1.31 5.57
C VAL A 428 -27.52 0.44 6.81
N ALA A 429 -27.34 -0.87 6.69
CA ALA A 429 -27.35 -1.77 7.84
C ALA A 429 -26.15 -1.41 8.74
N THR A 430 -26.42 -0.90 9.94
CA THR A 430 -25.44 -0.28 10.84
C THR A 430 -25.07 -1.14 12.05
N THR A 431 -25.33 -2.45 11.99
CA THR A 431 -25.09 -3.37 13.11
C THR A 431 -24.24 -4.56 12.69
#